data_AF-A0A972TCK7-F1
#
_entry.id   AF-A0A972TCK7-F1
#
_cell.length_a   1.000
_cell.length_b   1.000
_cell.length_c   1.000
_cell.angle_alpha   90.00
_cell.angle_beta   90.00
_cell.angle_gamma   90.00
#
_symmetry.space_group_name_H-M   'P 1'
#
loop_
_entity.id
_entity.type
_entity.pdbx_description
1 polymer ?
#
loop_
_entity_poly.entity_id
_entity_poly.type
_entity_poly.pdbx_seq_one_letter_code
_entity_poly.pdbx_strand_id
1 'polypeptide(L)'
;MSRLNRRDFIKSAGVLTGSALLARPILANAPQTEPSTDPMSRVVVVTDDACTTGTTIHPDIVQVLIDEGIKCYTEITNLGEAWRSIFPGITSNSVIGIKVNCINSSVPSNPETAQAIVNGLTQMPVPGGFDPNNIIIWDRTNSELQSGGYTLNTGTTGVRCYGTNQSGVGYIYSINLNVNGVTSHPSRIFAEQIDYLINLAVIKDHSSSGATMCLKNHYGSVSNIGSMHGGNCDPYIPSLNQQLGEVLGDKEKFRIIDSIFGVNSGGPGGSIDFIYNGMIMGEDIVSVDHIGLDILVENGMNHAWQATHIETASQPLYNLGNYNSSLIERINIENPSTYTPHSVTIVIAPVGAPIVIPAGGGSFNYTVQIVNNEANTVDFNTWTLVQIPSGSMYGPLLFRALELPAGGSINRTMSQFVPPGAPPGEYQFIARVGEYPAHVWNENLFLFTKE
;
A
#
# COMPACT_ATOMS: atom_id res chain seq x y z
N MET A 1 36.98 11.09 3.90
CA MET A 1 37.56 11.64 2.65
C MET A 1 36.74 11.14 1.49
N SER A 2 36.46 12.06 0.57
CA SER A 2 35.50 12.08 -0.54
C SER A 2 35.04 10.75 -1.16
N ARG A 3 33.70 10.58 -1.20
CA ARG A 3 32.96 9.68 -2.10
C ARG A 3 33.27 10.04 -3.56
N LEU A 4 33.72 9.05 -4.33
CA LEU A 4 33.94 9.16 -5.77
C LEU A 4 32.59 9.23 -6.49
N ASN A 5 32.41 10.26 -7.32
CA ASN A 5 31.19 10.51 -8.08
C ASN A 5 31.34 9.99 -9.53
N ARG A 6 30.21 9.61 -10.13
CA ARG A 6 30.05 8.98 -11.48
C ARG A 6 30.63 9.73 -12.70
N ARG A 7 31.43 10.79 -12.53
CA ARG A 7 32.00 11.61 -13.61
C ARG A 7 33.48 11.35 -13.94
N ASP A 8 34.18 10.51 -13.18
CA ASP A 8 35.61 10.20 -13.42
C ASP A 8 35.86 8.94 -14.25
N PHE A 9 34.81 8.26 -14.73
CA PHE A 9 34.92 7.01 -15.49
C PHE A 9 35.17 7.21 -17.01
N ILE A 10 35.04 8.43 -17.54
CA ILE A 10 35.30 8.72 -18.96
C ILE A 10 36.47 9.68 -19.07
N LYS A 11 37.71 9.18 -18.98
CA LYS A 11 38.89 9.90 -19.51
C LYS A 11 40.21 9.13 -19.68
N SER A 12 40.24 7.80 -19.61
CA SER A 12 41.52 7.08 -19.68
C SER A 12 41.47 5.83 -20.55
N ALA A 13 41.49 6.01 -21.87
CA ALA A 13 41.90 4.94 -22.79
C ALA A 13 42.54 5.55 -24.04
N GLY A 14 43.85 5.80 -23.96
CA GLY A 14 44.68 6.23 -25.07
C GLY A 14 46.10 5.68 -24.93
N VAL A 15 46.50 4.95 -25.96
CA VAL A 15 47.86 4.49 -26.36
C VAL A 15 48.30 3.09 -25.90
N LEU A 16 48.45 2.26 -26.94
CA LEU A 16 48.94 0.86 -27.02
C LEU A 16 50.44 0.73 -26.77
N THR A 17 50.89 -0.45 -26.32
CA THR A 17 51.94 -1.27 -26.98
C THR A 17 52.10 -2.63 -26.29
N GLY A 18 52.09 -3.72 -27.07
CA GLY A 18 52.74 -4.98 -26.68
C GLY A 18 51.91 -6.27 -26.73
N SER A 19 52.05 -6.99 -27.85
CA SER A 19 52.19 -8.46 -27.93
C SER A 19 50.97 -9.37 -27.71
N ALA A 20 50.56 -9.95 -28.83
CA ALA A 20 49.60 -11.03 -29.07
C ALA A 20 49.51 -12.17 -28.03
N LEU A 21 48.31 -12.35 -27.49
CA LEU A 21 47.70 -13.66 -27.20
C LEU A 21 46.28 -13.62 -27.78
N LEU A 22 45.97 -14.56 -28.67
CA LEU A 22 44.68 -14.71 -29.33
C LEU A 22 43.61 -15.10 -28.30
N ALA A 23 42.98 -14.12 -27.67
CA ALA A 23 41.72 -14.27 -26.97
C ALA A 23 40.64 -13.59 -27.80
N ARG A 24 39.74 -14.38 -28.40
CA ARG A 24 38.48 -13.87 -28.96
C ARG A 24 37.79 -13.09 -27.83
N PRO A 25 37.47 -11.79 -28.00
CA PRO A 25 36.56 -11.17 -27.05
C PRO A 25 35.21 -11.85 -27.29
N ILE A 26 34.79 -12.68 -26.35
CA ILE A 26 33.37 -12.90 -26.13
C ILE A 26 32.88 -11.52 -25.75
N LEU A 27 32.32 -10.80 -26.74
CA LEU A 27 31.38 -9.73 -26.47
C LEU A 27 30.23 -10.41 -25.74
N ALA A 28 30.34 -10.49 -24.41
CA ALA A 28 29.20 -10.71 -23.57
C ALA A 28 28.32 -9.49 -23.80
N ASN A 29 27.31 -9.64 -24.66
CA ASN A 29 26.12 -8.82 -24.56
C ASN A 29 25.63 -9.02 -23.14
N ALA A 30 25.97 -8.08 -22.24
CA ALA A 30 25.18 -7.90 -21.05
C ALA A 30 23.74 -7.72 -21.57
N PRO A 31 22.78 -8.57 -21.17
CA PRO A 31 21.41 -8.32 -21.55
C PRO A 31 21.09 -6.91 -21.05
N GLN A 32 20.86 -5.99 -21.98
CA GLN A 32 20.11 -4.81 -21.65
C GLN A 32 18.74 -5.34 -21.25
N THR A 33 18.46 -5.31 -19.96
CA THR A 33 17.10 -5.49 -19.46
C THR A 33 16.28 -4.40 -20.13
N GLU A 34 15.48 -4.79 -21.12
CA GLU A 34 14.41 -3.95 -21.63
C GLU A 34 13.65 -3.39 -20.41
N PRO A 35 13.31 -2.09 -20.38
CA PRO A 35 12.51 -1.55 -19.30
C PRO A 35 11.24 -2.40 -19.18
N SER A 36 11.06 -3.00 -18.00
CA SER A 36 9.88 -3.77 -17.64
C SER A 36 8.62 -2.99 -18.02
N THR A 37 7.72 -3.63 -18.77
CA THR A 37 6.39 -3.10 -19.07
C THR A 37 5.40 -3.31 -17.92
N ASP A 38 5.82 -4.02 -16.87
CA ASP A 38 4.96 -4.30 -15.73
C ASP A 38 4.75 -3.03 -14.90
N PRO A 39 3.51 -2.75 -14.46
CA PRO A 39 3.20 -1.56 -13.70
C PRO A 39 3.96 -1.57 -12.37
N MET A 40 4.43 -0.39 -11.96
CA MET A 40 5.12 -0.20 -10.69
C MET A 40 4.13 -0.32 -9.53
N SER A 41 4.48 -1.11 -8.51
CA SER A 41 3.69 -1.28 -7.30
C SER A 41 4.08 -0.22 -6.28
N ARG A 42 3.11 0.49 -5.73
CA ARG A 42 3.33 1.45 -4.64
C ARG A 42 3.20 0.76 -3.30
N VAL A 43 4.13 1.03 -2.38
CA VAL A 43 4.07 0.59 -0.98
C VAL A 43 4.39 1.77 -0.09
N VAL A 44 3.50 2.09 0.83
CA VAL A 44 3.69 3.17 1.80
C VAL A 44 4.11 2.57 3.15
N VAL A 45 5.19 3.08 3.71
CA VAL A 45 5.69 2.76 5.04
C VAL A 45 5.56 4.01 5.90
N VAL A 46 4.79 3.94 6.96
CA VAL A 46 4.60 5.06 7.89
C VAL A 46 5.14 4.66 9.25
N THR A 47 6.00 5.47 9.84
CA THR A 47 6.56 5.26 11.18
C THR A 47 6.34 6.48 12.05
N ASP A 48 6.10 6.28 13.34
CA ASP A 48 5.99 7.38 14.30
C ASP A 48 6.49 6.96 15.68
N ASP A 49 7.58 7.57 16.14
CA ASP A 49 8.22 7.24 17.42
C ASP A 49 7.29 7.45 18.62
N ALA A 50 6.25 8.30 18.50
CA ALA A 50 5.25 8.51 19.53
C ALA A 50 4.15 7.43 19.55
N CYS A 51 4.17 6.45 18.63
CA CYS A 51 3.17 5.39 18.53
C CYS A 51 3.09 4.52 19.80
N THR A 52 4.21 4.36 20.51
CA THR A 52 4.26 3.59 21.76
C THR A 52 5.03 4.29 22.88
N THR A 53 4.76 3.89 24.11
CA THR A 53 5.63 4.11 25.27
C THR A 53 5.81 2.79 26.00
N GLY A 54 6.98 2.17 25.83
CA GLY A 54 7.18 0.77 26.23
C GLY A 54 6.27 -0.15 25.42
N THR A 55 5.40 -0.91 26.09
CA THR A 55 4.41 -1.78 25.44
C THR A 55 3.02 -1.13 25.32
N THR A 56 2.86 0.11 25.76
CA THR A 56 1.59 0.84 25.64
C THR A 56 1.50 1.48 24.27
N ILE A 57 0.44 1.18 23.53
CA ILE A 57 0.12 1.80 22.23
C ILE A 57 -0.66 3.10 22.47
N HIS A 58 -0.41 4.13 21.68
CA HIS A 58 -1.16 5.38 21.67
C HIS A 58 -2.13 5.40 20.48
N PRO A 59 -3.45 5.15 20.69
CA PRO A 59 -4.41 4.99 19.60
C PRO A 59 -4.53 6.22 18.69
N ASP A 60 -4.40 7.42 19.25
CA ASP A 60 -4.48 8.66 18.47
C ASP A 60 -3.31 8.76 17.46
N ILE A 61 -2.13 8.23 17.80
CA ILE A 61 -0.98 8.19 16.89
C ILE A 61 -1.16 7.09 15.85
N VAL A 62 -1.72 5.94 16.24
CA VAL A 62 -2.09 4.87 15.28
C VAL A 62 -3.10 5.38 14.25
N GLN A 63 -4.06 6.22 14.66
CA GLN A 63 -4.98 6.88 13.73
C GLN A 63 -4.22 7.73 12.70
N VAL A 64 -3.25 8.53 13.13
CA VAL A 64 -2.41 9.33 12.22
C VAL A 64 -1.63 8.43 11.24
N LEU A 65 -1.06 7.32 11.71
CA LEU A 65 -0.33 6.37 10.84
C LEU A 65 -1.21 5.83 9.71
N ILE A 66 -2.44 5.43 10.04
CA ILE A 66 -3.40 4.91 9.06
C ILE A 66 -3.88 6.03 8.12
N ASP A 67 -4.23 7.20 8.66
CA ASP A 67 -4.78 8.29 7.87
C ASP A 67 -3.75 8.84 6.87
N GLU A 68 -2.53 9.11 7.30
CA GLU A 68 -1.47 9.58 6.40
C GLU A 68 -1.06 8.50 5.40
N GLY A 69 -0.99 7.23 5.83
CA GLY A 69 -0.66 6.13 4.94
C GLY A 69 -1.67 5.97 3.79
N ILE A 70 -2.97 6.03 4.09
CA ILE A 70 -4.04 5.89 3.10
C ILE A 70 -4.10 7.10 2.16
N LYS A 71 -3.98 8.32 2.69
CA LYS A 71 -3.94 9.54 1.86
C LYS A 71 -2.73 9.56 0.94
N CYS A 72 -1.57 9.14 1.43
CA CYS A 72 -0.36 9.05 0.61
C CYS A 72 -0.49 7.96 -0.46
N TYR A 73 -0.97 6.77 -0.09
CA TYR A 73 -1.12 5.66 -1.04
C TYR A 73 -2.02 6.03 -2.22
N THR A 74 -3.21 6.55 -1.90
CA THR A 74 -4.25 6.90 -2.88
C THR A 74 -3.97 8.23 -3.60
N GLU A 75 -3.02 9.02 -3.08
CA GLU A 75 -2.81 10.41 -3.45
C GLU A 75 -4.06 11.28 -3.32
N ILE A 76 -5.01 10.94 -2.43
CA ILE A 76 -6.23 11.71 -2.17
C ILE A 76 -6.14 12.34 -0.77
N THR A 77 -6.28 13.65 -0.68
CA THR A 77 -6.11 14.42 0.56
C THR A 77 -7.31 14.30 1.51
N ASN A 78 -8.51 14.06 0.99
CA ASN A 78 -9.70 13.78 1.78
C ASN A 78 -9.72 12.29 2.20
N LEU A 79 -9.67 12.03 3.51
CA LEU A 79 -9.58 10.67 4.05
C LEU A 79 -10.76 9.77 3.66
N GLY A 80 -11.99 10.29 3.69
CA GLY A 80 -13.18 9.52 3.33
C GLY A 80 -13.18 9.11 1.86
N GLU A 81 -12.84 10.03 0.96
CA GLU A 81 -12.69 9.74 -0.47
C GLU A 81 -11.51 8.80 -0.75
N ALA A 82 -10.40 8.95 -0.03
CA ALA A 82 -9.26 8.05 -0.13
C ALA A 82 -9.67 6.61 0.18
N TRP A 83 -10.32 6.37 1.32
CA TRP A 83 -10.87 5.05 1.66
C TRP A 83 -11.88 4.55 0.63
N ARG A 84 -12.80 5.40 0.16
CA ARG A 84 -13.80 5.02 -0.84
C ARG A 84 -13.17 4.57 -2.15
N SER A 85 -12.06 5.18 -2.58
CA SER A 85 -11.38 4.86 -3.83
C SER A 85 -10.80 3.43 -3.88
N ILE A 86 -10.50 2.84 -2.71
CA ILE A 86 -9.99 1.46 -2.59
C ILE A 86 -11.08 0.41 -2.92
N PHE A 87 -12.36 0.80 -2.89
CA PHE A 87 -13.50 -0.12 -3.05
C PHE A 87 -14.36 0.25 -4.28
N PRO A 88 -13.98 -0.23 -5.49
CA PRO A 88 -14.71 0.05 -6.71
C PRO A 88 -16.17 -0.40 -6.62
N GLY A 89 -17.10 0.53 -6.83
CA GLY A 89 -18.54 0.24 -6.85
C GLY A 89 -19.18 0.07 -5.47
N ILE A 90 -18.50 0.46 -4.38
CA ILE A 90 -19.03 0.35 -3.02
C ILE A 90 -20.39 1.07 -2.87
N THR A 91 -21.31 0.42 -2.16
CA THR A 91 -22.64 0.92 -1.85
C THR A 91 -22.91 0.88 -0.34
N SER A 92 -24.01 1.48 0.11
CA SER A 92 -24.44 1.42 1.51
C SER A 92 -24.84 0.01 1.98
N ASN A 93 -24.96 -0.96 1.08
CA ASN A 93 -25.20 -2.37 1.40
C ASN A 93 -23.92 -3.23 1.34
N SER A 94 -22.81 -2.68 0.83
CA SER A 94 -21.57 -3.43 0.69
C SER A 94 -20.96 -3.74 2.06
N VAL A 95 -20.40 -4.92 2.22
CA VAL A 95 -19.75 -5.35 3.47
C VAL A 95 -18.24 -5.44 3.31
N ILE A 96 -17.50 -4.81 4.22
CA ILE A 96 -16.03 -4.87 4.27
C ILE A 96 -15.58 -5.78 5.40
N GLY A 97 -14.79 -6.81 5.08
CA GLY A 97 -14.07 -7.60 6.05
C GLY A 97 -12.71 -7.00 6.39
N ILE A 98 -12.31 -7.08 7.65
CA ILE A 98 -10.94 -6.83 8.11
C ILE A 98 -10.41 -8.15 8.66
N LYS A 99 -9.54 -8.83 7.89
CA LYS A 99 -8.93 -10.10 8.31
C LYS A 99 -7.73 -9.80 9.19
N VAL A 100 -7.89 -9.97 10.49
CA VAL A 100 -6.83 -9.77 11.49
C VAL A 100 -6.04 -11.07 11.71
N ASN A 101 -4.92 -10.98 12.42
CA ASN A 101 -4.10 -12.12 12.82
C ASN A 101 -3.99 -12.18 14.35
N CYS A 102 -4.63 -13.17 14.99
CA CYS A 102 -4.70 -13.27 16.44
C CYS A 102 -4.21 -14.63 16.99
N ILE A 103 -3.60 -15.48 16.15
CA ILE A 103 -3.10 -16.79 16.58
C ILE A 103 -2.01 -16.70 17.66
N ASN A 104 -1.20 -15.65 17.61
CA ASN A 104 -0.24 -15.30 18.65
C ASN A 104 -0.77 -14.09 19.42
N SER A 105 -1.36 -14.34 20.58
CA SER A 105 -1.91 -13.29 21.44
C SER A 105 -0.87 -12.35 22.03
N SER A 106 0.42 -12.70 21.97
CA SER A 106 1.50 -11.81 22.42
C SER A 106 1.78 -10.69 21.42
N VAL A 107 1.48 -10.94 20.13
CA VAL A 107 1.68 -9.99 19.02
C VAL A 107 0.55 -10.16 17.99
N PRO A 108 -0.70 -9.82 18.35
CA PRO A 108 -1.83 -9.85 17.42
C PRO A 108 -1.75 -8.65 16.48
N SER A 109 -2.58 -8.63 15.42
CA SER A 109 -2.92 -7.34 14.80
C SER A 109 -3.57 -6.49 15.87
N ASN A 110 -3.03 -5.31 16.16
CA ASN A 110 -3.46 -4.55 17.33
C ASN A 110 -4.91 -4.07 17.15
N PRO A 111 -5.78 -4.20 18.17
CA PRO A 111 -7.15 -3.67 18.12
C PRO A 111 -7.19 -2.17 17.77
N GLU A 112 -6.20 -1.41 18.22
CA GLU A 112 -6.01 0.01 17.91
C GLU A 112 -5.87 0.25 16.40
N THR A 113 -5.11 -0.59 15.70
CA THR A 113 -4.93 -0.53 14.24
C THR A 113 -6.24 -0.85 13.51
N ALA A 114 -6.92 -1.92 13.93
CA ALA A 114 -8.22 -2.27 13.35
C ALA A 114 -9.27 -1.17 13.58
N GLN A 115 -9.26 -0.54 14.75
CA GLN A 115 -10.15 0.57 15.07
C GLN A 115 -9.83 1.82 14.25
N ALA A 116 -8.56 2.12 14.01
CA ALA A 116 -8.15 3.24 13.15
C ALA A 116 -8.66 3.06 11.70
N ILE A 117 -8.59 1.83 11.17
CA ILE A 117 -9.17 1.47 9.88
C ILE A 117 -10.70 1.68 9.88
N VAL A 118 -11.40 1.18 10.91
CA VAL A 118 -12.87 1.38 11.06
C VAL A 118 -13.23 2.87 11.06
N ASN A 119 -12.50 3.69 11.80
CA ASN A 119 -12.74 5.13 11.88
C ASN A 119 -12.60 5.80 10.50
N GLY A 120 -11.64 5.36 9.69
CA GLY A 120 -11.48 5.81 8.32
C GLY A 120 -12.60 5.34 7.38
N LEU A 121 -12.95 4.05 7.42
CA LEU A 121 -14.01 3.48 6.59
C LEU A 121 -15.39 4.12 6.83
N THR A 122 -15.70 4.48 8.07
CA THR A 122 -16.97 5.14 8.41
C THR A 122 -17.06 6.60 7.93
N GLN A 123 -15.96 7.19 7.46
CA GLN A 123 -15.93 8.51 6.84
C GLN A 123 -16.16 8.47 5.32
N MET A 124 -16.28 7.28 4.72
CA MET A 124 -16.49 7.17 3.28
C MET A 124 -17.78 7.87 2.84
N PRO A 125 -17.72 8.72 1.79
CA PRO A 125 -18.90 9.38 1.24
C PRO A 125 -19.67 8.42 0.34
N VAL A 126 -20.40 7.49 0.97
CA VAL A 126 -21.30 6.55 0.30
C VAL A 126 -22.73 7.12 0.33
N PRO A 127 -23.48 7.15 -0.79
CA PRO A 127 -24.88 7.55 -0.79
C PRO A 127 -25.71 6.73 0.22
N GLY A 128 -26.34 7.42 1.18
CA GLY A 128 -27.07 6.79 2.28
C GLY A 128 -26.24 6.51 3.54
N GLY A 129 -24.94 6.83 3.52
CA GLY A 129 -23.99 6.54 4.60
C GLY A 129 -23.44 5.13 4.53
N PHE A 130 -22.32 4.90 5.23
CA PHE A 130 -21.73 3.58 5.40
C PHE A 130 -21.90 3.11 6.85
N ASP A 131 -22.80 2.17 7.09
CA ASP A 131 -23.12 1.68 8.43
C ASP A 131 -21.93 0.92 9.04
N PRO A 132 -21.47 1.24 10.27
CA PRO A 132 -20.46 0.44 10.95
C PRO A 132 -20.77 -1.06 11.03
N ASN A 133 -22.05 -1.46 11.03
CA ASN A 133 -22.44 -2.87 11.00
C ASN A 133 -22.10 -3.55 9.66
N ASN A 134 -21.82 -2.81 8.60
CA ASN A 134 -21.27 -3.33 7.35
C ASN A 134 -19.76 -3.64 7.43
N ILE A 135 -19.13 -3.49 8.60
CA ILE A 135 -17.74 -3.88 8.81
C ILE A 135 -17.69 -5.14 9.67
N ILE A 136 -16.92 -6.14 9.23
CA ILE A 136 -16.67 -7.38 9.97
C ILE A 136 -15.16 -7.50 10.25
N ILE A 137 -14.75 -7.37 11.50
CA ILE A 137 -13.41 -7.77 11.96
C ILE A 137 -13.45 -9.29 12.22
N TRP A 138 -12.52 -10.04 11.65
CA TRP A 138 -12.57 -11.50 11.77
C TRP A 138 -11.22 -12.19 11.68
N ASP A 139 -11.15 -13.38 12.27
CA ASP A 139 -10.06 -14.34 12.11
C ASP A 139 -10.63 -15.78 12.17
N ARG A 140 -9.78 -16.77 12.38
CA ARG A 140 -10.15 -18.18 12.42
C ARG A 140 -11.07 -18.52 13.60
N THR A 141 -10.77 -18.05 14.80
CA THR A 141 -11.57 -18.37 16.00
C THR A 141 -11.89 -17.18 16.90
N ASN A 142 -13.05 -17.24 17.55
CA ASN A 142 -13.46 -16.31 18.60
C ASN A 142 -12.45 -16.25 19.75
N SER A 143 -11.88 -17.38 20.15
CA SER A 143 -10.90 -17.45 21.25
C SER A 143 -9.61 -16.73 20.91
N GLU A 144 -9.12 -16.84 19.67
CA GLU A 144 -7.93 -16.11 19.21
C GLU A 144 -8.22 -14.60 19.20
N LEU A 145 -9.35 -14.18 18.63
CA LEU A 145 -9.78 -12.77 18.64
C LEU A 145 -9.82 -12.20 20.06
N GLN A 146 -10.50 -12.87 20.99
CA GLN A 146 -10.59 -12.44 22.39
C GLN A 146 -9.22 -12.39 23.07
N SER A 147 -8.36 -13.39 22.81
CA SER A 147 -7.00 -13.42 23.36
C SER A 147 -6.11 -12.31 22.80
N GLY A 148 -6.36 -11.89 21.55
CA GLY A 148 -5.72 -10.75 20.91
C GLY A 148 -6.30 -9.39 21.31
N GLY A 149 -7.24 -9.34 22.27
CA GLY A 149 -7.80 -8.09 22.80
C GLY A 149 -9.08 -7.60 22.10
N TYR A 150 -9.62 -8.33 21.13
CA TYR A 150 -10.84 -7.93 20.44
C TYR A 150 -12.10 -8.27 21.25
N THR A 151 -13.08 -7.37 21.20
CA THR A 151 -14.42 -7.62 21.74
C THR A 151 -15.32 -8.21 20.66
N LEU A 152 -15.92 -9.37 20.91
CA LEU A 152 -16.83 -10.02 19.96
C LEU A 152 -18.14 -9.23 19.84
N ASN A 153 -18.65 -9.12 18.62
CA ASN A 153 -19.96 -8.55 18.32
C ASN A 153 -20.60 -9.27 17.14
N THR A 154 -21.68 -10.00 17.39
CA THR A 154 -22.49 -10.66 16.34
C THR A 154 -23.86 -9.99 16.17
N GLY A 155 -24.05 -8.81 16.76
CA GLY A 155 -25.30 -8.06 16.72
C GLY A 155 -25.48 -7.27 15.42
N THR A 156 -26.63 -6.61 15.30
CA THR A 156 -27.05 -5.80 14.14
C THR A 156 -26.71 -4.32 14.29
N THR A 157 -25.86 -3.95 15.25
CA THR A 157 -25.43 -2.57 15.49
C THR A 157 -23.95 -2.55 15.85
N GLY A 158 -23.25 -1.49 15.46
CA GLY A 158 -21.80 -1.36 15.64
C GLY A 158 -21.01 -2.34 14.76
N VAL A 159 -19.68 -2.24 14.81
CA VAL A 159 -18.78 -3.11 14.03
C VAL A 159 -18.94 -4.56 14.48
N ARG A 160 -19.12 -5.46 13.51
CA ARG A 160 -19.16 -6.90 13.79
C ARG A 160 -17.75 -7.42 14.04
N CYS A 161 -17.62 -8.33 15.01
CA CYS A 161 -16.35 -8.97 15.32
C CYS A 161 -16.60 -10.43 15.72
N TYR A 162 -16.20 -11.37 14.88
CA TYR A 162 -16.34 -12.80 15.17
C TYR A 162 -15.44 -13.65 14.28
N GLY A 163 -15.07 -14.82 14.79
CA GLY A 163 -14.25 -15.79 14.09
C GLY A 163 -15.07 -16.69 13.16
N THR A 164 -14.37 -17.39 12.27
CA THR A 164 -14.99 -18.40 11.39
C THR A 164 -15.68 -19.51 12.18
N ASN A 165 -15.21 -19.83 13.39
CA ASN A 165 -15.84 -20.81 14.27
C ASN A 165 -17.12 -20.30 14.99
N GLN A 166 -17.56 -19.07 14.74
CA GLN A 166 -18.83 -18.57 15.25
C GLN A 166 -19.98 -19.46 14.81
N SER A 167 -20.91 -19.74 15.73
CA SER A 167 -22.10 -20.55 15.45
C SER A 167 -22.86 -19.97 14.25
N GLY A 168 -23.13 -20.81 13.25
CA GLY A 168 -23.83 -20.43 12.01
C GLY A 168 -22.94 -19.88 10.89
N VAL A 169 -21.63 -19.71 11.11
CA VAL A 169 -20.68 -19.21 10.09
C VAL A 169 -19.96 -20.38 9.42
N GLY A 170 -18.92 -20.92 10.05
CA GLY A 170 -18.19 -22.11 9.61
C GLY A 170 -17.49 -21.99 8.26
N TYR A 171 -16.97 -23.13 7.79
CA TYR A 171 -16.39 -23.29 6.45
C TYR A 171 -17.43 -23.80 5.45
N ILE A 172 -17.26 -23.46 4.17
CA ILE A 172 -18.15 -23.89 3.09
C ILE A 172 -17.61 -25.15 2.41
N TYR A 173 -18.04 -26.32 2.88
CA TYR A 173 -17.56 -27.62 2.35
C TYR A 173 -18.00 -27.94 0.92
N SER A 174 -18.95 -27.20 0.36
CA SER A 174 -19.35 -27.33 -1.05
C SER A 174 -18.44 -26.59 -2.02
N ILE A 175 -17.54 -25.72 -1.53
CA ILE A 175 -16.53 -25.04 -2.34
C ILE A 175 -15.18 -25.70 -2.07
N ASN A 176 -14.53 -26.18 -3.13
CA ASN A 176 -13.21 -26.81 -3.07
C ASN A 176 -12.15 -25.83 -3.58
N LEU A 177 -11.18 -25.51 -2.74
CA LEU A 177 -9.95 -24.84 -3.13
C LEU A 177 -8.87 -25.91 -3.28
N ASN A 178 -8.24 -26.00 -4.45
CA ASN A 178 -7.14 -26.92 -4.70
C ASN A 178 -5.82 -26.21 -4.40
N VAL A 179 -5.38 -26.30 -3.15
CA VAL A 179 -4.15 -25.66 -2.68
C VAL A 179 -2.98 -26.63 -2.87
N ASN A 180 -2.34 -26.58 -4.04
CA ASN A 180 -1.22 -27.46 -4.42
C ASN A 180 -1.50 -28.95 -4.12
N GLY A 181 -2.65 -29.45 -4.59
CA GLY A 181 -3.08 -30.84 -4.39
C GLY A 181 -3.80 -31.12 -3.06
N VAL A 182 -3.88 -30.14 -2.16
CA VAL A 182 -4.64 -30.24 -0.91
C VAL A 182 -6.00 -29.57 -1.07
N THR A 183 -7.06 -30.34 -0.86
CA THR A 183 -8.42 -29.77 -0.79
C THR A 183 -8.58 -28.98 0.51
N SER A 184 -9.04 -27.74 0.36
CA SER A 184 -9.50 -26.90 1.46
C SER A 184 -10.81 -26.19 1.13
N HIS A 185 -11.38 -25.54 2.14
CA HIS A 185 -12.70 -24.93 2.12
C HIS A 185 -12.61 -23.52 2.73
N PRO A 186 -13.21 -22.51 2.09
CA PRO A 186 -13.14 -21.13 2.58
C PRO A 186 -14.05 -20.90 3.77
N SER A 187 -13.67 -19.94 4.61
CA SER A 187 -14.55 -19.36 5.61
C SER A 187 -15.77 -18.74 4.93
N ARG A 188 -16.96 -18.94 5.51
CA ARG A 188 -18.18 -18.29 5.04
C ARG A 188 -18.11 -16.77 5.11
N ILE A 189 -17.31 -16.24 6.04
CA ILE A 189 -17.10 -14.79 6.16
C ILE A 189 -16.53 -14.25 4.85
N PHE A 190 -15.43 -14.83 4.37
CA PHE A 190 -14.77 -14.41 3.13
C PHE A 190 -15.61 -14.70 1.88
N ALA A 191 -16.20 -15.89 1.80
CA ALA A 191 -16.87 -16.33 0.58
C ALA A 191 -18.25 -15.68 0.37
N GLU A 192 -19.03 -15.47 1.43
CA GLU A 192 -20.45 -15.08 1.31
C GLU A 192 -20.84 -13.82 2.09
N GLN A 193 -20.12 -13.46 3.17
CA GLN A 193 -20.56 -12.35 4.03
C GLN A 193 -19.92 -11.00 3.70
N ILE A 194 -18.80 -10.99 3.00
CA ILE A 194 -18.08 -9.77 2.64
C ILE A 194 -18.02 -9.58 1.13
N ASP A 195 -18.04 -8.33 0.69
CA ASP A 195 -17.82 -7.93 -0.71
C ASP A 195 -16.35 -7.55 -0.94
N TYR A 196 -15.74 -6.88 0.05
CA TYR A 196 -14.34 -6.47 0.02
C TYR A 196 -13.59 -6.95 1.27
N LEU A 197 -12.28 -7.12 1.17
CA LEU A 197 -11.40 -7.46 2.27
C LEU A 197 -10.23 -6.47 2.36
N ILE A 198 -9.98 -6.00 3.58
CA ILE A 198 -8.69 -5.47 4.03
C ILE A 198 -7.97 -6.58 4.79
N ASN A 199 -6.77 -6.93 4.36
CA ASN A 199 -5.92 -7.93 5.02
C ASN A 199 -4.98 -7.22 5.99
N LEU A 200 -5.28 -7.32 7.29
CA LEU A 200 -4.50 -6.72 8.36
C LEU A 200 -3.61 -7.79 9.02
N ALA A 201 -2.41 -7.96 8.49
CA ALA A 201 -1.40 -8.88 9.00
C ALA A 201 -0.52 -8.22 10.07
N VAL A 202 0.49 -8.95 10.54
CA VAL A 202 1.48 -8.48 11.52
C VAL A 202 2.87 -8.82 11.02
N ILE A 203 3.84 -7.96 11.27
CA ILE A 203 5.24 -8.19 10.92
C ILE A 203 5.86 -9.28 11.80
N LYS A 204 5.97 -10.50 11.27
CA LYS A 204 6.48 -11.66 12.01
C LYS A 204 7.26 -12.62 11.12
N ASP A 205 8.34 -13.15 11.67
CA ASP A 205 9.02 -14.34 11.18
C ASP A 205 8.13 -15.59 11.33
N HIS A 206 8.61 -16.68 10.74
CA HIS A 206 8.10 -18.02 10.96
C HIS A 206 9.24 -19.01 10.82
N SER A 207 9.49 -19.79 11.87
CA SER A 207 10.60 -20.75 11.97
C SER A 207 10.74 -21.77 10.82
N SER A 208 9.69 -21.96 10.01
CA SER A 208 9.72 -22.80 8.80
C SER A 208 9.53 -22.03 7.50
N SER A 209 8.47 -21.19 7.36
CA SER A 209 8.17 -20.46 6.12
C SER A 209 8.94 -19.14 5.96
N GLY A 210 9.85 -18.81 6.86
CA GLY A 210 10.58 -17.54 6.88
C GLY A 210 9.74 -16.40 7.44
N ALA A 211 8.64 -16.03 6.77
CA ALA A 211 7.76 -14.94 7.20
C ALA A 211 6.28 -15.35 7.18
N THR A 212 5.42 -14.58 7.87
CA THR A 212 3.96 -14.74 7.81
C THR A 212 3.28 -13.67 6.97
N MET A 213 3.21 -12.44 7.48
CA MET A 213 2.63 -11.25 6.84
C MET A 213 1.35 -11.52 6.01
N CYS A 214 1.07 -10.76 4.94
CA CYS A 214 -0.22 -10.75 4.27
C CYS A 214 -0.50 -12.05 3.50
N LEU A 215 0.48 -12.58 2.75
CA LEU A 215 0.32 -13.82 1.98
C LEU A 215 -0.08 -15.00 2.87
N LYS A 216 0.58 -15.18 4.03
CA LYS A 216 0.27 -16.29 4.94
C LYS A 216 -0.94 -16.02 5.84
N ASN A 217 -1.38 -14.77 5.99
CA ASN A 217 -2.52 -14.43 6.86
C ASN A 217 -3.82 -15.18 6.46
N HIS A 218 -3.92 -15.54 5.18
CA HIS A 218 -5.02 -16.33 4.63
C HIS A 218 -5.08 -17.78 5.11
N TYR A 219 -4.08 -18.30 5.82
CA TYR A 219 -4.23 -19.58 6.53
C TYR A 219 -5.39 -19.50 7.54
N GLY A 220 -5.64 -18.33 8.14
CA GLY A 220 -6.82 -18.13 9.00
C GLY A 220 -8.16 -18.12 8.26
N SER A 221 -8.15 -18.09 6.92
CA SER A 221 -9.32 -17.93 6.06
C SER A 221 -9.87 -19.25 5.50
N VAL A 222 -9.17 -20.37 5.72
CA VAL A 222 -9.54 -21.68 5.15
C VAL A 222 -9.39 -22.82 6.15
N SER A 223 -10.02 -23.96 5.84
CA SER A 223 -9.89 -25.19 6.62
C SER A 223 -8.56 -25.94 6.35
N ASN A 224 -8.33 -27.06 7.04
CA ASN A 224 -7.25 -28.02 6.71
C ASN A 224 -5.81 -27.42 6.60
N ILE A 225 -5.54 -26.32 7.31
CA ILE A 225 -4.23 -25.64 7.26
C ILE A 225 -3.05 -26.51 7.67
N GLY A 226 -3.26 -27.52 8.52
CA GLY A 226 -2.21 -28.45 8.95
C GLY A 226 -1.56 -29.20 7.77
N SER A 227 -2.32 -29.41 6.68
CA SER A 227 -1.85 -30.12 5.48
C SER A 227 -1.02 -29.24 4.52
N MET A 228 -0.88 -27.94 4.81
CA MET A 228 -0.27 -26.95 3.91
C MET A 228 1.16 -26.54 4.30
N HIS A 229 1.79 -27.25 5.25
CA HIS A 229 3.10 -26.87 5.80
C HIS A 229 4.30 -27.56 5.13
N GLY A 230 4.05 -28.42 4.13
CA GLY A 230 5.13 -29.04 3.34
C GLY A 230 5.94 -28.00 2.58
N GLY A 231 7.23 -28.28 2.32
CA GLY A 231 8.10 -27.39 1.54
C GLY A 231 8.24 -25.98 2.12
N ASN A 232 8.26 -25.83 3.44
CA ASN A 232 8.25 -24.52 4.11
C ASN A 232 7.02 -23.67 3.76
N CYS A 233 5.88 -24.32 3.53
CA CYS A 233 4.64 -23.69 3.06
C CYS A 233 4.69 -23.15 1.62
N ASP A 234 5.76 -23.46 0.86
CA ASP A 234 5.92 -23.10 -0.55
C ASP A 234 5.70 -24.35 -1.43
N PRO A 235 4.77 -24.36 -2.39
CA PRO A 235 3.96 -23.22 -2.87
C PRO A 235 2.54 -23.15 -2.30
N TYR A 236 2.27 -23.76 -1.13
CA TYR A 236 0.93 -23.73 -0.54
C TYR A 236 0.43 -22.31 -0.25
N ILE A 237 1.30 -21.39 0.18
CA ILE A 237 0.93 -19.98 0.40
C ILE A 237 0.54 -19.27 -0.93
N PRO A 238 1.40 -19.25 -1.98
CA PRO A 238 1.02 -18.74 -3.29
C PRO A 238 -0.25 -19.38 -3.86
N SER A 239 -0.33 -20.71 -3.80
CA SER A 239 -1.47 -21.47 -4.33
C SER A 239 -2.76 -21.13 -3.61
N LEU A 240 -2.72 -20.91 -2.29
CA LEU A 240 -3.91 -20.49 -1.56
C LEU A 240 -4.39 -19.10 -2.00
N ASN A 241 -3.49 -18.11 -2.09
CA ASN A 241 -3.86 -16.74 -2.50
C ASN A 241 -4.42 -16.72 -3.92
N GLN A 242 -3.82 -17.47 -4.85
CA GLN A 242 -4.37 -17.66 -6.20
C GLN A 242 -5.77 -18.27 -6.17
N GLN A 243 -5.97 -19.37 -5.43
CA GLN A 243 -7.27 -20.05 -5.36
C GLN A 243 -8.36 -19.17 -4.75
N LEU A 244 -8.04 -18.31 -3.78
CA LEU A 244 -9.01 -17.36 -3.24
C LEU A 244 -9.50 -16.39 -4.32
N GLY A 245 -8.60 -15.81 -5.12
CA GLY A 245 -8.98 -14.91 -6.22
C GLY A 245 -9.71 -15.62 -7.35
N GLU A 246 -9.21 -16.77 -7.80
CA GLU A 246 -9.77 -17.51 -8.94
C GLU A 246 -11.15 -18.12 -8.66
N VAL A 247 -11.37 -18.63 -7.44
CA VAL A 247 -12.60 -19.36 -7.09
C VAL A 247 -13.64 -18.45 -6.43
N LEU A 248 -13.21 -17.45 -5.64
CA LEU A 248 -14.10 -16.61 -4.82
C LEU A 248 -14.19 -15.17 -5.31
N GLY A 249 -13.41 -14.83 -6.34
CA GLY A 249 -13.33 -13.49 -6.91
C GLY A 249 -12.34 -12.59 -6.19
N ASP A 250 -12.03 -11.49 -6.86
CA ASP A 250 -11.15 -10.44 -6.36
C ASP A 250 -11.87 -9.61 -5.28
N LYS A 251 -11.78 -10.06 -4.02
CA LYS A 251 -12.35 -9.40 -2.84
C LYS A 251 -11.30 -8.60 -2.06
N GLU A 252 -10.06 -9.07 -1.99
CA GLU A 252 -9.01 -8.42 -1.19
C GLU A 252 -8.45 -7.20 -1.92
N LYS A 253 -8.79 -6.02 -1.38
CA LYS A 253 -8.48 -4.74 -2.01
C LYS A 253 -7.29 -4.05 -1.41
N PHE A 254 -6.98 -4.28 -0.14
CA PHE A 254 -5.89 -3.55 0.51
C PHE A 254 -5.20 -4.38 1.57
N ARG A 255 -3.89 -4.22 1.69
CA ARG A 255 -3.02 -4.95 2.62
C ARG A 255 -2.36 -3.98 3.56
N ILE A 256 -2.37 -4.32 4.84
CA ILE A 256 -1.69 -3.58 5.89
C ILE A 256 -0.95 -4.58 6.76
N ILE A 257 0.35 -4.39 6.93
CA ILE A 257 1.15 -5.11 7.93
C ILE A 257 1.26 -4.20 9.14
N ASP A 258 0.55 -4.56 10.21
CA ASP A 258 0.74 -3.97 11.53
C ASP A 258 2.17 -4.25 12.00
N SER A 259 2.95 -3.19 12.08
CA SER A 259 4.38 -3.24 12.42
C SER A 259 4.66 -2.37 13.65
N ILE A 260 3.68 -2.16 14.53
CA ILE A 260 3.94 -1.47 15.80
C ILE A 260 4.93 -2.30 16.63
N PHE A 261 4.59 -3.58 16.81
CA PHE A 261 5.41 -4.60 17.46
C PHE A 261 5.70 -5.73 16.48
N GLY A 262 6.93 -6.24 16.53
CA GLY A 262 7.38 -7.29 15.63
C GLY A 262 8.00 -8.50 16.32
N VAL A 263 8.09 -9.58 15.55
CA VAL A 263 8.81 -10.81 15.90
C VAL A 263 9.79 -11.12 14.78
N ASN A 264 11.09 -10.97 15.01
CA ASN A 264 12.16 -11.32 14.06
C ASN A 264 12.69 -12.75 14.27
N SER A 265 12.39 -13.37 15.41
CA SER A 265 12.79 -14.74 15.72
C SER A 265 11.80 -15.46 16.65
N GLY A 266 11.43 -16.68 16.29
CA GLY A 266 10.64 -17.58 17.15
C GLY A 266 9.16 -17.65 16.79
N GLY A 267 8.78 -17.08 15.65
CA GLY A 267 7.46 -17.23 15.05
C GLY A 267 7.09 -18.70 14.77
N PRO A 268 5.78 -19.03 14.81
CA PRO A 268 4.66 -18.09 14.89
C PRO A 268 4.28 -17.64 16.30
N GLY A 269 4.86 -18.24 17.36
CA GLY A 269 4.48 -18.02 18.76
C GLY A 269 5.42 -17.14 19.59
N GLY A 270 6.41 -16.50 18.96
CA GLY A 270 7.41 -15.67 19.62
C GLY A 270 6.81 -14.46 20.35
N SER A 271 7.54 -13.93 21.32
CA SER A 271 7.23 -12.66 21.98
C SER A 271 7.72 -11.49 21.13
N ILE A 272 7.23 -10.28 21.43
CA ILE A 272 7.78 -9.03 20.88
C ILE A 272 9.31 -9.01 21.10
N ASP A 273 10.08 -8.86 20.03
CA ASP A 273 11.54 -8.77 20.07
C ASP A 273 12.09 -7.50 19.38
N PHE A 274 11.25 -6.78 18.64
CA PHE A 274 11.52 -5.41 18.20
C PHE A 274 10.24 -4.54 18.18
N ILE A 275 10.44 -3.23 18.29
CA ILE A 275 9.40 -2.21 18.17
C ILE A 275 9.75 -1.40 16.92
N TYR A 276 8.86 -1.40 15.94
CA TYR A 276 9.05 -0.64 14.70
C TYR A 276 8.13 0.58 14.61
N ASN A 277 7.06 0.64 15.42
CA ASN A 277 6.19 1.80 15.53
C ASN A 277 5.61 2.27 14.18
N GLY A 278 5.26 1.32 13.30
CA GLY A 278 4.85 1.67 11.95
C GLY A 278 3.82 0.76 11.31
N MET A 279 3.46 1.12 10.08
CA MET A 279 2.54 0.42 9.20
C MET A 279 3.17 0.29 7.81
N ILE A 280 2.98 -0.85 7.16
CA ILE A 280 3.34 -1.06 5.75
C ILE A 280 2.06 -1.36 5.00
N MET A 281 1.78 -0.65 3.91
CA MET A 281 0.49 -0.79 3.23
C MET A 281 0.53 -0.60 1.71
N GLY A 282 -0.37 -1.29 1.03
CA GLY A 282 -0.55 -1.21 -0.43
C GLY A 282 -1.54 -2.23 -0.99
N GLU A 283 -1.76 -2.20 -2.30
CA GLU A 283 -2.66 -3.16 -2.98
C GLU A 283 -1.93 -4.42 -3.45
N ASP A 284 -0.65 -4.32 -3.83
CA ASP A 284 0.16 -5.46 -4.27
C ASP A 284 0.66 -6.27 -3.07
N ILE A 285 0.08 -7.46 -2.89
CA ILE A 285 0.36 -8.32 -1.74
C ILE A 285 1.83 -8.81 -1.70
N VAL A 286 2.44 -9.02 -2.87
CA VAL A 286 3.83 -9.48 -2.96
C VAL A 286 4.77 -8.34 -2.61
N SER A 287 4.53 -7.14 -3.13
CA SER A 287 5.37 -5.98 -2.84
C SER A 287 5.27 -5.56 -1.37
N VAL A 288 4.08 -5.61 -0.78
CA VAL A 288 3.87 -5.33 0.65
C VAL A 288 4.66 -6.33 1.52
N ASP A 289 4.56 -7.62 1.23
CA ASP A 289 5.32 -8.64 1.96
C ASP A 289 6.83 -8.57 1.68
N HIS A 290 7.26 -8.17 0.48
CA HIS A 290 8.68 -7.95 0.16
C HIS A 290 9.27 -6.83 1.03
N ILE A 291 8.59 -5.68 1.12
CA ILE A 291 9.01 -4.58 2.00
C ILE A 291 8.97 -4.98 3.48
N GLY A 292 7.96 -5.76 3.89
CA GLY A 292 7.91 -6.33 5.24
C GLY A 292 9.07 -7.29 5.55
N LEU A 293 9.51 -8.08 4.57
CA LEU A 293 10.67 -8.95 4.71
C LEU A 293 11.97 -8.15 4.85
N ASP A 294 12.14 -7.08 4.06
CA ASP A 294 13.27 -6.16 4.19
C ASP A 294 13.33 -5.57 5.60
N ILE A 295 12.19 -5.10 6.12
CA ILE A 295 12.10 -4.52 7.47
C ILE A 295 12.40 -5.58 8.54
N LEU A 296 11.95 -6.83 8.38
CA LEU A 296 12.34 -7.92 9.30
C LEU A 296 13.87 -8.12 9.33
N VAL A 297 14.52 -8.11 8.17
CA VAL A 297 15.98 -8.24 8.06
C VAL A 297 16.69 -7.05 8.69
N GLU A 298 16.23 -5.83 8.41
CA GLU A 298 16.73 -4.59 9.04
C GLU A 298 16.63 -4.66 10.58
N ASN A 299 15.60 -5.34 11.09
CA ASN A 299 15.36 -5.53 12.52
C ASN A 299 15.94 -6.83 13.09
N GLY A 300 16.86 -7.52 12.39
CA GLY A 300 17.67 -8.60 12.95
C GLY A 300 17.26 -10.02 12.55
N MET A 301 16.26 -10.19 11.69
CA MET A 301 15.94 -11.50 11.13
C MET A 301 17.11 -12.01 10.27
N ASN A 302 17.60 -13.21 10.57
CA ASN A 302 18.78 -13.80 9.92
C ASN A 302 18.47 -14.99 8.98
N HIS A 303 17.18 -15.27 8.77
CA HIS A 303 16.70 -16.44 8.02
C HIS A 303 15.68 -16.09 6.94
N ALA A 304 15.70 -14.86 6.43
CA ALA A 304 14.82 -14.38 5.37
C ALA A 304 14.86 -15.24 4.09
N TRP A 305 15.97 -15.93 3.84
CA TRP A 305 16.11 -16.91 2.74
C TRP A 305 15.13 -18.09 2.82
N GLN A 306 14.44 -18.30 3.95
CA GLN A 306 13.36 -19.29 4.08
C GLN A 306 12.02 -18.78 3.54
N ALA A 307 11.84 -17.46 3.35
CA ALA A 307 10.62 -16.82 2.88
C ALA A 307 10.44 -16.89 1.34
N THR A 308 10.80 -18.03 0.73
CA THR A 308 10.77 -18.22 -0.73
C THR A 308 9.38 -18.04 -1.33
N HIS A 309 8.34 -18.28 -0.53
CA HIS A 309 6.95 -18.16 -0.96
C HIS A 309 6.57 -16.76 -1.45
N ILE A 310 7.25 -15.69 -1.00
CA ILE A 310 6.98 -14.32 -1.47
C ILE A 310 7.45 -14.17 -2.92
N GLU A 311 8.65 -14.65 -3.25
CA GLU A 311 9.15 -14.67 -4.64
C GLU A 311 8.32 -15.63 -5.49
N THR A 312 8.03 -16.84 -5.00
CA THR A 312 7.19 -17.81 -5.73
C THR A 312 5.82 -17.23 -6.07
N ALA A 313 5.20 -16.43 -5.18
CA ALA A 313 3.93 -15.76 -5.44
C ALA A 313 3.98 -14.78 -6.63
N SER A 314 5.12 -14.16 -6.91
CA SER A 314 5.28 -13.25 -8.06
C SER A 314 5.44 -13.98 -9.39
N GLN A 315 5.87 -15.24 -9.37
CA GLN A 315 6.21 -15.99 -10.57
C GLN A 315 4.99 -16.70 -11.18
N PRO A 316 5.02 -17.02 -12.50
CA PRO A 316 4.09 -17.98 -13.07
C PRO A 316 4.14 -19.30 -12.29
N LEU A 317 3.00 -19.92 -11.95
CA LEU A 317 1.65 -19.66 -12.44
C LEU A 317 0.87 -18.59 -11.65
N TYR A 318 1.39 -18.10 -10.52
CA TYR A 318 0.65 -17.34 -9.53
C TYR A 318 0.46 -15.87 -9.92
N ASN A 319 1.52 -15.19 -10.38
CA ASN A 319 1.49 -13.79 -10.85
C ASN A 319 0.72 -12.85 -9.89
N LEU A 320 0.92 -13.00 -8.58
CA LEU A 320 0.12 -12.31 -7.55
C LEU A 320 0.58 -10.87 -7.28
N GLY A 321 1.73 -10.47 -7.82
CA GLY A 321 2.30 -9.15 -7.58
C GLY A 321 3.79 -9.07 -7.92
N ASN A 322 4.41 -7.95 -7.58
CA ASN A 322 5.79 -7.63 -7.90
C ASN A 322 6.75 -7.92 -6.74
N TYR A 323 7.68 -8.85 -6.95
CA TYR A 323 8.81 -9.11 -6.03
C TYR A 323 10.07 -8.31 -6.37
N ASN A 324 10.19 -7.85 -7.62
CA ASN A 324 11.37 -7.10 -8.05
C ASN A 324 11.36 -5.69 -7.46
N SER A 325 12.30 -5.40 -6.57
CA SER A 325 12.46 -4.08 -5.93
C SER A 325 12.57 -2.91 -6.91
N SER A 326 13.02 -3.11 -8.16
CA SER A 326 13.03 -2.04 -9.17
C SER A 326 11.64 -1.66 -9.69
N LEU A 327 10.62 -2.46 -9.37
CA LEU A 327 9.20 -2.24 -9.69
C LEU A 327 8.38 -1.91 -8.44
N ILE A 328 9.04 -1.62 -7.31
CA ILE A 328 8.36 -1.23 -6.07
C ILE A 328 8.76 0.21 -5.74
N GLU A 329 7.78 1.12 -5.79
CA GLU A 329 7.90 2.46 -5.25
C GLU A 329 7.61 2.41 -3.74
N ARG A 330 8.68 2.32 -2.93
CA ARG A 330 8.60 2.47 -1.47
C ARG A 330 8.57 3.96 -1.11
N ILE A 331 7.49 4.41 -0.50
CA ILE A 331 7.34 5.77 0.05
C ILE A 331 7.41 5.68 1.58
N ASN A 332 8.30 6.44 2.20
CA ASN A 332 8.40 6.49 3.66
C ASN A 332 7.82 7.81 4.17
N ILE A 333 7.02 7.74 5.24
CA ILE A 333 6.48 8.87 6.00
C ILE A 333 6.96 8.70 7.44
N GLU A 334 7.74 9.66 7.94
CA GLU A 334 8.35 9.58 9.27
C GLU A 334 7.76 10.63 10.21
N ASN A 335 7.36 10.19 11.41
CA ASN A 335 6.82 11.00 12.49
C ASN A 335 5.67 11.96 12.10
N PRO A 336 4.65 11.50 11.36
CA PRO A 336 3.57 12.35 10.89
C PRO A 336 2.80 13.07 12.01
N SER A 337 2.76 12.52 13.24
CA SER A 337 2.04 13.15 14.35
C SER A 337 2.68 14.45 14.84
N THR A 338 3.97 14.64 14.56
CA THR A 338 4.72 15.86 14.90
C THR A 338 5.08 16.70 13.68
N TYR A 339 4.75 16.20 12.49
CA TYR A 339 5.02 16.89 11.24
C TYR A 339 4.20 18.19 11.15
N THR A 340 4.89 19.29 10.90
CA THR A 340 4.25 20.60 10.70
C THR A 340 4.50 21.04 9.25
N PRO A 341 3.47 21.02 8.38
CA PRO A 341 3.60 21.47 7.00
C PRO A 341 4.05 22.93 6.90
N HIS A 342 4.92 23.23 5.94
CA HIS A 342 5.28 24.61 5.64
C HIS A 342 4.09 25.39 5.08
N SER A 343 4.02 26.69 5.39
CA SER A 343 2.96 27.59 4.93
C SER A 343 3.23 28.11 3.51
N VAL A 344 3.26 27.21 2.53
CA VAL A 344 3.35 27.55 1.10
C VAL A 344 2.00 27.33 0.45
N THR A 345 1.46 28.34 -0.23
CA THR A 345 0.17 28.27 -0.93
C THR A 345 0.36 28.16 -2.42
N ILE A 346 -0.40 27.30 -3.08
CA ILE A 346 -0.55 27.22 -4.54
C ILE A 346 -2.00 27.51 -4.93
N VAL A 347 -2.17 28.37 -5.92
CA VAL A 347 -3.47 28.67 -6.53
C VAL A 347 -3.33 28.53 -8.04
N ILE A 348 -4.22 27.76 -8.65
CA ILE A 348 -4.35 27.62 -10.09
C ILE A 348 -5.73 28.07 -10.56
N ALA A 349 -5.79 28.65 -11.76
CA ALA A 349 -7.08 29.01 -12.37
C ALA A 349 -7.09 28.74 -13.87
N PRO A 350 -8.17 28.18 -14.42
CA PRO A 350 -8.28 27.91 -15.85
C PRO A 350 -8.32 29.23 -16.63
N VAL A 351 -7.57 29.30 -17.74
CA VAL A 351 -7.66 30.42 -18.69
C VAL A 351 -8.70 30.06 -19.74
N GLY A 352 -9.86 30.72 -19.69
CA GLY A 352 -10.95 30.53 -20.66
C GLY A 352 -11.91 29.38 -20.32
N ALA A 353 -12.42 29.33 -19.08
CA ALA A 353 -13.42 28.33 -18.66
C ALA A 353 -14.79 28.53 -19.34
N PRO A 354 -15.60 27.46 -19.53
CA PRO A 354 -15.28 26.06 -19.21
C PRO A 354 -14.26 25.46 -20.19
N ILE A 355 -13.37 24.61 -19.68
CA ILE A 355 -12.40 23.90 -20.52
C ILE A 355 -13.04 22.62 -21.05
N VAL A 356 -13.14 22.52 -22.37
CA VAL A 356 -13.58 21.31 -23.08
C VAL A 356 -12.49 20.92 -24.07
N ILE A 357 -11.93 19.72 -23.92
CA ILE A 357 -10.93 19.15 -24.81
C ILE A 357 -11.63 18.26 -25.84
N PRO A 358 -11.43 18.47 -27.14
CA PRO A 358 -12.03 17.64 -28.18
C PRO A 358 -11.57 16.17 -28.14
N ALA A 359 -12.34 15.28 -28.76
CA ALA A 359 -12.02 13.86 -28.88
C ALA A 359 -10.58 13.59 -29.36
N GLY A 360 -10.08 14.40 -30.30
CA GLY A 360 -8.72 14.32 -30.84
C GLY A 360 -7.60 14.80 -29.92
N GLY A 361 -7.89 15.13 -28.66
CA GLY A 361 -6.93 15.73 -27.72
C GLY A 361 -6.75 17.23 -27.95
N GLY A 362 -5.91 17.85 -27.12
CA GLY A 362 -5.66 19.28 -27.18
C GLY A 362 -4.90 19.78 -25.96
N SER A 363 -4.82 21.10 -25.80
CA SER A 363 -4.22 21.72 -24.61
C SER A 363 -5.13 22.80 -24.05
N PHE A 364 -5.01 23.04 -22.76
CA PHE A 364 -5.60 24.20 -22.09
C PHE A 364 -4.52 25.00 -21.37
N ASN A 365 -4.79 26.28 -21.15
CA ASN A 365 -3.91 27.15 -20.37
C ASN A 365 -4.49 27.38 -18.98
N TYR A 366 -3.62 27.60 -18.00
CA TYR A 366 -3.98 27.93 -16.63
C TYR A 366 -2.96 28.90 -16.03
N THR A 367 -3.41 29.77 -15.13
CA THR A 367 -2.49 30.55 -14.29
C THR A 367 -2.09 29.73 -13.07
N VAL A 368 -0.88 29.95 -12.58
CA VAL A 368 -0.38 29.40 -11.31
C VAL A 368 0.26 30.52 -10.51
N GLN A 369 -0.13 30.63 -9.25
CA GLN A 369 0.47 31.46 -8.23
C GLN A 369 0.95 30.58 -7.10
N ILE A 370 2.23 30.70 -6.73
CA ILE A 370 2.80 30.05 -5.54
C ILE A 370 3.33 31.15 -4.63
N VAL A 371 3.03 31.08 -3.34
CA VAL A 371 3.48 32.06 -2.33
C VAL A 371 4.06 31.32 -1.13
N ASN A 372 5.29 31.66 -0.75
CA ASN A 372 5.84 31.29 0.55
C ASN A 372 5.37 32.33 1.59
N ASN A 373 4.49 31.92 2.52
CA ASN A 373 3.95 32.81 3.54
C ASN A 373 4.82 32.86 4.82
N GLU A 374 5.97 32.21 4.83
CA GLU A 374 6.86 32.16 5.97
C GLU A 374 7.89 33.30 5.98
N ALA A 375 8.49 33.48 7.16
CA ALA A 375 9.59 34.43 7.38
C ALA A 375 10.97 33.90 6.93
N ASN A 376 11.04 32.65 6.49
CA ASN A 376 12.26 31.99 6.05
C ASN A 376 12.13 31.51 4.59
N THR A 377 13.26 31.29 3.94
CA THR A 377 13.30 30.56 2.66
C THR A 377 12.83 29.13 2.85
N VAL A 378 12.05 28.61 1.91
CA VAL A 378 11.52 27.24 1.92
C VAL A 378 11.88 26.54 0.61
N ASP A 379 12.43 25.33 0.74
CA ASP A 379 12.64 24.39 -0.36
C ASP A 379 11.45 23.43 -0.42
N PHE A 380 10.92 23.18 -1.62
CA PHE A 380 9.75 22.32 -1.79
C PHE A 380 9.63 21.76 -3.20
N ASN A 381 8.73 20.81 -3.38
CA ASN A 381 8.32 20.31 -4.68
C ASN A 381 6.97 20.90 -5.07
N THR A 382 6.78 21.15 -6.35
CA THR A 382 5.48 21.41 -6.95
C THR A 382 5.22 20.40 -8.06
N TRP A 383 4.02 19.87 -8.09
CA TRP A 383 3.61 18.93 -9.12
C TRP A 383 2.14 19.09 -9.47
N THR A 384 1.80 18.65 -10.67
CA THR A 384 0.42 18.57 -11.14
C THR A 384 0.04 17.13 -11.43
N LEU A 385 -1.22 16.81 -11.28
CA LEU A 385 -1.80 15.51 -11.56
C LEU A 385 -3.28 15.68 -11.93
N VAL A 386 -3.89 14.61 -12.41
CA VAL A 386 -5.33 14.60 -12.68
C VAL A 386 -6.01 13.45 -11.96
N GLN A 387 -7.21 13.71 -11.46
CA GLN A 387 -8.16 12.63 -11.20
C GLN A 387 -8.92 12.37 -12.51
N ILE A 388 -8.80 11.16 -13.04
CA ILE A 388 -9.48 10.77 -14.28
C ILE A 388 -10.96 10.43 -14.00
N PRO A 389 -11.83 10.32 -15.03
CA PRO A 389 -13.26 10.09 -14.83
C PRO A 389 -13.62 8.83 -14.03
N SER A 390 -12.75 7.82 -14.00
CA SER A 390 -12.93 6.62 -13.15
C SER A 390 -12.68 6.87 -11.67
N GLY A 391 -12.15 8.03 -11.29
CA GLY A 391 -11.75 8.39 -9.93
C GLY A 391 -10.28 8.12 -9.62
N SER A 392 -9.54 7.43 -10.48
CA SER A 392 -8.12 7.12 -10.27
C SER A 392 -7.24 8.37 -10.46
N MET A 393 -6.15 8.45 -9.70
CA MET A 393 -5.15 9.50 -9.86
C MET A 393 -4.15 9.15 -10.96
N TYR A 394 -3.76 10.13 -11.76
CA TYR A 394 -2.73 9.99 -12.80
C TYR A 394 -1.78 11.18 -12.78
N GLY A 395 -0.49 10.90 -12.56
CA GLY A 395 0.55 11.90 -12.50
C GLY A 395 1.86 11.34 -11.93
N PRO A 396 2.83 12.22 -11.62
CA PRO A 396 2.79 13.66 -11.87
C PRO A 396 2.90 13.99 -13.37
N LEU A 397 2.06 14.91 -13.85
CA LEU A 397 2.11 15.46 -15.22
C LEU A 397 3.23 16.50 -15.37
N LEU A 398 3.48 17.26 -14.31
CA LEU A 398 4.61 18.16 -14.16
C LEU A 398 5.18 17.94 -12.76
N PHE A 399 6.51 17.98 -12.65
CA PHE A 399 7.23 17.94 -11.38
C PHE A 399 8.39 18.95 -11.40
N ARG A 400 8.52 19.76 -10.35
CA ARG A 400 9.63 20.73 -10.18
C ARG A 400 10.00 20.85 -8.70
N ALA A 401 11.29 20.82 -8.41
CA ALA A 401 11.82 21.33 -7.15
C ALA A 401 12.01 22.85 -7.25
N LEU A 402 11.60 23.58 -6.22
CA LEU A 402 11.64 25.04 -6.13
C LEU A 402 12.18 25.46 -4.77
N GLU A 403 12.77 26.65 -4.75
CA GLU A 403 13.19 27.37 -3.56
C GLU A 403 12.52 28.75 -3.62
N LEU A 404 11.82 29.15 -2.56
CA LEU A 404 11.23 30.50 -2.47
C LEU A 404 11.74 31.22 -1.23
N PRO A 405 12.28 32.45 -1.38
CA PRO A 405 12.65 33.27 -0.23
C PRO A 405 11.42 33.62 0.62
N ALA A 406 11.64 34.08 1.84
CA ALA A 406 10.60 34.58 2.74
C ALA A 406 9.66 35.59 2.04
N GLY A 407 8.36 35.36 2.11
CA GLY A 407 7.35 36.19 1.41
C GLY A 407 7.41 36.15 -0.12
N GLY A 408 8.26 35.30 -0.71
CA GLY A 408 8.48 35.20 -2.14
C GLY A 408 7.26 34.62 -2.87
N SER A 409 7.11 34.99 -4.14
CA SER A 409 6.04 34.43 -4.98
C SER A 409 6.47 34.18 -6.43
N ILE A 410 5.84 33.19 -7.05
CA ILE A 410 5.91 32.88 -8.48
C ILE A 410 4.51 33.07 -9.06
N ASN A 411 4.41 33.77 -10.20
CA ASN A 411 3.18 33.92 -10.96
C ASN A 411 3.46 33.63 -12.43
N ARG A 412 2.77 32.64 -13.02
CA ARG A 412 2.96 32.24 -14.43
C ARG A 412 1.65 31.79 -15.07
N THR A 413 1.61 31.86 -16.39
CA THR A 413 0.64 31.12 -17.21
C THR A 413 1.33 29.90 -17.80
N MET A 414 0.72 28.74 -17.63
CA MET A 414 1.20 27.43 -18.05
C MET A 414 0.20 26.79 -19.03
N SER A 415 0.64 25.75 -19.74
CA SER A 415 -0.19 24.97 -20.66
C SER A 415 -0.09 23.49 -20.31
N GLN A 416 -1.22 22.79 -20.29
CA GLN A 416 -1.29 21.34 -20.09
C GLN A 416 -1.85 20.69 -21.36
N PHE A 417 -1.14 19.69 -21.88
CA PHE A 417 -1.61 18.85 -22.99
C PHE A 417 -2.41 17.66 -22.46
N VAL A 418 -3.49 17.33 -23.15
CA VAL A 418 -4.35 16.16 -22.92
C VAL A 418 -4.36 15.31 -24.19
N PRO A 419 -3.86 14.07 -24.15
CA PRO A 419 -3.71 13.25 -25.33
C PRO A 419 -5.07 12.78 -25.90
N PRO A 420 -5.14 12.43 -27.20
CA PRO A 420 -6.35 11.88 -27.81
C PRO A 420 -6.87 10.62 -27.10
N GLY A 421 -5.97 9.78 -26.59
CA GLY A 421 -6.31 8.53 -25.89
C GLY A 421 -6.79 8.69 -24.44
N ALA A 422 -6.86 9.92 -23.92
CA ALA A 422 -7.43 10.16 -22.60
C ALA A 422 -8.94 9.81 -22.60
N PRO A 423 -9.44 9.06 -21.60
CA PRO A 423 -10.85 8.73 -21.48
C PRO A 423 -11.79 9.97 -21.59
N PRO A 424 -12.96 9.85 -22.22
CA PRO A 424 -13.95 10.93 -22.18
C PRO A 424 -14.55 11.06 -20.78
N GLY A 425 -14.92 12.27 -20.40
CA GLY A 425 -15.57 12.57 -19.11
C GLY A 425 -15.02 13.81 -18.42
N GLU A 426 -15.45 14.01 -17.18
CA GLU A 426 -14.99 15.09 -16.31
C GLU A 426 -13.71 14.69 -15.57
N TYR A 427 -12.75 15.60 -15.53
CA TYR A 427 -11.47 15.46 -14.86
C TYR A 427 -11.30 16.55 -13.80
N GLN A 428 -10.59 16.23 -12.72
CA GLN A 428 -10.02 17.24 -11.82
C GLN A 428 -8.56 17.47 -12.20
N PHE A 429 -8.18 18.70 -12.56
CA PHE A 429 -6.76 19.08 -12.69
C PHE A 429 -6.28 19.68 -11.38
N ILE A 430 -5.27 19.05 -10.79
CA ILE A 430 -4.82 19.29 -9.42
C ILE A 430 -3.38 19.78 -9.46
N ALA A 431 -3.06 20.80 -8.65
CA ALA A 431 -1.70 21.26 -8.40
C ALA A 431 -1.41 21.25 -6.91
N ARG A 432 -0.22 20.77 -6.56
CA ARG A 432 0.24 20.60 -5.17
C ARG A 432 1.59 21.26 -4.95
N VAL A 433 1.82 21.64 -3.69
CA VAL A 433 3.13 21.96 -3.13
C VAL A 433 3.37 21.15 -1.87
N GLY A 434 4.61 20.70 -1.68
CA GLY A 434 4.99 19.90 -0.53
C GLY A 434 6.29 19.12 -0.70
N GLU A 435 6.44 18.05 0.06
CA GLU A 435 7.52 17.06 -0.09
C GLU A 435 6.97 15.86 -0.84
N TYR A 436 7.30 15.76 -2.12
CA TYR A 436 6.76 14.69 -2.95
C TYR A 436 7.44 13.35 -2.65
N PRO A 437 6.71 12.23 -2.65
CA PRO A 437 5.24 12.11 -2.70
C PRO A 437 4.58 12.09 -1.30
N ALA A 438 5.37 12.17 -0.23
CA ALA A 438 4.95 11.89 1.15
C ALA A 438 4.00 12.94 1.76
N HIS A 439 4.28 14.24 1.59
CA HIS A 439 3.58 15.30 2.29
C HIS A 439 3.03 16.37 1.33
N VAL A 440 1.72 16.59 1.37
CA VAL A 440 1.05 17.67 0.67
C VAL A 440 0.76 18.80 1.65
N TRP A 441 1.33 19.99 1.42
CA TRP A 441 1.12 21.16 2.30
C TRP A 441 -0.07 22.00 1.86
N ASN A 442 -0.21 22.17 0.55
CA ASN A 442 -1.33 22.88 -0.04
C ASN A 442 -1.68 22.31 -1.41
N GLU A 443 -2.98 22.33 -1.71
CA GLU A 443 -3.56 21.80 -2.92
C GLU A 443 -4.60 22.79 -3.47
N ASN A 444 -4.63 22.94 -4.79
CA ASN A 444 -5.71 23.59 -5.48
C ASN A 444 -6.05 22.86 -6.78
N LEU A 445 -7.33 22.93 -7.18
CA LEU A 445 -7.84 22.21 -8.34
C LEU A 445 -8.92 22.99 -9.09
N PHE A 446 -9.13 22.62 -10.35
CA PHE A 446 -10.31 22.99 -11.13
C PHE A 446 -10.73 21.85 -12.07
N LEU A 447 -11.97 21.92 -12.58
CA LEU A 447 -12.53 20.90 -13.46
C LEU A 447 -12.30 21.22 -14.95
N PHE A 448 -12.14 20.17 -15.76
CA PHE A 448 -12.25 20.25 -17.21
C PHE A 448 -12.94 19.00 -17.78
N THR A 449 -13.47 19.09 -18.99
CA THR A 449 -14.13 17.96 -19.65
C THR A 449 -13.36 17.53 -20.90
N LYS A 450 -13.26 16.21 -21.12
CA LYS A 450 -12.77 15.61 -22.36
C LYS A 450 -13.94 14.96 -23.09
N GLU A 451 -14.13 15.30 -24.36
CA GLU A 451 -15.13 14.68 -25.24
C GLU A 451 -14.73 13.30 -25.75
#